data_AF-A0A2V8WPQ8-F1
#
_entry.id   AF-A0A2V8WPQ8-F1
#
_cell.length_a   1.000
_cell.length_b   1.000
_cell.length_c   1.000
_cell.angle_alpha   90.00
_cell.angle_beta   90.00
_cell.angle_gamma   90.00
#
_symmetry.space_group_name_H-M   'P 1'
#
loop_
_entity.id
_entity.type
_entity.pdbx_description
1 polymer ?
#
loop_
_entity_poly.entity_id
_entity_poly.type
_entity_poly.pdbx_seq_one_letter_code
_entity_poly.pdbx_strand_id
1 'polypeptide(L)'
;MWRRNPMMLTVTKQPPLMEDLRNHSQEQLDELRLLLIGCAPTRLDPRRPGFYEIDGHSTTYYIFKYPTGTKVLLLAAWDRESDPVAALVACSCPAA
;
A
#
# COMPACT_ATOMS: atom_id res chain seq x y z
N MET A 1 -23.62 16.73 22.90
CA MET A 1 -23.57 15.35 22.37
C MET A 1 -23.22 15.43 20.89
N TRP A 2 -21.97 15.23 20.48
CA TRP A 2 -21.57 15.37 19.07
C TRP A 2 -21.71 14.02 18.38
N ARG A 3 -22.75 13.85 17.56
CA ARG A 3 -22.85 12.70 16.66
C ARG A 3 -21.89 12.94 15.49
N ARG A 4 -20.78 12.21 15.44
CA ARG A 4 -19.99 12.06 14.21
C ARG A 4 -20.77 11.13 13.30
N ASN A 5 -21.33 11.65 12.21
CA ASN A 5 -21.81 10.81 11.12
C ASN A 5 -20.61 9.99 10.59
N PRO A 6 -20.69 8.66 10.49
CA PRO A 6 -19.73 7.93 9.69
C PRO A 6 -19.96 8.31 8.22
N MET A 7 -19.02 9.04 7.62
CA MET A 7 -18.95 9.16 6.17
C MET A 7 -18.72 7.77 5.61
N MET A 8 -19.78 7.16 5.07
CA MET A 8 -19.67 5.99 4.22
C MET A 8 -19.10 6.48 2.88
N LEU A 9 -17.80 6.31 2.70
CA LEU A 9 -17.14 6.50 1.41
C LEU A 9 -17.70 5.46 0.45
N THR A 10 -18.69 5.82 -0.34
CA THR A 10 -19.14 5.03 -1.48
C THR A 10 -18.05 5.12 -2.54
N VAL A 11 -17.09 4.19 -2.47
CA VAL A 11 -16.04 4.03 -3.47
C VAL A 11 -16.73 3.67 -4.79
N THR A 12 -16.68 4.61 -5.73
CA THR A 12 -17.11 4.41 -7.11
C THR A 12 -16.28 3.29 -7.75
N LYS A 13 -16.96 2.36 -8.44
CA LYS A 13 -16.44 1.17 -9.13
C LYS A 13 -15.51 1.46 -10.32
N GLN A 14 -14.76 2.55 -10.31
CA GLN A 14 -13.68 2.74 -11.28
C GLN A 14 -12.40 2.12 -10.69
N PRO A 15 -11.63 1.36 -11.49
CA PRO A 15 -10.35 0.86 -11.04
C PRO A 15 -9.52 2.07 -10.58
N PRO A 16 -8.89 2.00 -9.40
CA PRO A 16 -8.14 3.13 -8.87
C PRO A 16 -7.12 3.59 -9.91
N LEU A 17 -7.14 4.88 -10.25
CA LEU A 17 -6.13 5.43 -11.14
C LEU A 17 -4.76 5.29 -10.45
N MET A 18 -3.86 4.58 -11.12
CA MET A 18 -2.51 4.36 -10.60
C MET A 18 -1.56 5.43 -11.13
N GLU A 19 -1.00 6.19 -10.21
CA GLU A 19 0.07 7.14 -10.47
C GLU A 19 1.40 6.50 -10.07
N ASP A 20 2.40 6.69 -10.91
CA ASP A 20 3.75 6.18 -10.70
C ASP A 20 4.75 7.35 -10.72
N LEU A 21 5.58 7.46 -9.68
CA LEU A 21 6.59 8.51 -9.55
C LEU A 21 8.00 8.07 -9.94
N ARG A 22 8.27 6.76 -10.08
CA ARG A 22 9.64 6.23 -10.19
C ARG A 22 9.90 5.39 -11.43
N ASN A 23 9.00 5.42 -12.43
CA ASN A 23 9.10 4.63 -13.65
C ASN A 23 9.24 3.12 -13.35
N HIS A 24 8.33 2.58 -12.55
CA HIS A 24 8.20 1.16 -12.32
C HIS A 24 7.79 0.44 -13.63
N SER A 25 8.07 -0.86 -13.71
CA SER A 25 7.71 -1.63 -14.90
C SER A 25 6.19 -1.74 -15.04
N GLN A 26 5.70 -1.91 -16.28
CA GLN A 26 4.26 -2.16 -16.50
C GLN A 26 3.78 -3.42 -15.79
N GLU A 27 4.62 -4.45 -15.70
CA GLU A 27 4.33 -5.69 -14.97
C GLU A 27 4.06 -5.43 -13.48
N GLN A 28 4.88 -4.59 -12.84
CA GLN A 28 4.69 -4.19 -11.44
C GLN A 28 3.39 -3.41 -11.24
N LEU A 29 3.07 -2.51 -12.17
CA LEU A 29 1.84 -1.74 -12.12
C LEU A 29 0.60 -2.63 -12.31
N ASP A 30 0.66 -3.59 -13.24
CA ASP A 30 -0.45 -4.50 -13.51
C ASP A 30 -0.66 -5.51 -12.37
N GLU A 31 0.42 -6.04 -11.76
CA GLU A 31 0.32 -6.85 -10.54
C GLU A 31 -0.36 -6.06 -9.43
N LEU A 32 0.09 -4.83 -9.18
CA LEU A 32 -0.48 -3.98 -8.14
C LEU A 32 -1.95 -3.62 -8.41
N ARG A 33 -2.36 -3.44 -9.68
CA ARG A 33 -3.79 -3.31 -10.04
C ARG A 33 -4.58 -4.53 -9.61
N LEU A 34 -4.09 -5.73 -9.91
CA LEU A 34 -4.75 -6.98 -9.54
C LEU A 34 -4.85 -7.12 -8.02
N LEU A 35 -3.80 -6.79 -7.27
CA LEU A 35 -3.81 -6.81 -5.81
C LEU A 35 -4.83 -5.83 -5.21
N LEU A 36 -4.96 -4.63 -5.79
CA LEU A 36 -5.94 -3.64 -5.36
C LEU A 36 -7.38 -4.08 -5.66
N ILE A 37 -7.63 -4.66 -6.83
CA ILE A 37 -8.94 -5.21 -7.22
C ILE A 37 -9.32 -6.40 -6.33
N GLY A 38 -8.35 -7.27 -6.01
CA GLY A 38 -8.53 -8.44 -5.17
C GLY A 38 -8.68 -8.15 -3.67
N CYS A 39 -8.68 -6.88 -3.25
CA CYS A 39 -8.65 -6.47 -1.84
C CYS A 39 -7.56 -7.21 -1.05
N ALA A 40 -6.36 -7.31 -1.63
CA ALA A 40 -5.21 -7.94 -0.98
C ALA A 40 -4.98 -7.34 0.42
N PRO A 41 -4.53 -8.15 1.39
CA PRO A 41 -4.23 -7.67 2.74
C PRO A 41 -3.17 -6.56 2.66
N THR A 42 -3.54 -5.38 3.16
CA THR A 42 -2.64 -4.21 3.18
C THR A 42 -2.23 -3.89 4.60
N ARG A 43 -0.93 -3.70 4.83
CA ARG A 43 -0.41 -3.25 6.12
C ARG A 43 -0.38 -1.74 6.16
N LEU A 44 -1.00 -1.16 7.18
CA LEU A 44 -0.97 0.28 7.44
C LEU A 44 0.40 0.70 7.98
N ASP A 45 0.94 1.82 7.49
CA ASP A 45 2.09 2.47 8.11
C ASP A 45 1.62 3.22 9.38
N PRO A 46 2.03 2.81 10.59
CA PRO A 46 1.59 3.45 11.84
C PRO A 46 2.04 4.91 11.96
N ARG A 47 3.10 5.30 11.25
CA ARG A 47 3.70 6.64 11.32
C ARG A 47 3.09 7.60 10.30
N ARG A 48 2.47 7.08 9.23
CA ARG A 48 1.99 7.88 8.09
C ARG A 48 0.59 7.45 7.67
N PRO A 49 -0.46 8.16 8.14
CA PRO A 49 -1.83 7.87 7.71
C PRO A 49 -1.98 7.96 6.19
N GLY A 50 -2.68 6.99 5.59
CA GLY A 50 -2.89 6.92 4.14
C GLY A 50 -1.78 6.20 3.38
N PHE A 51 -0.69 5.79 4.04
CA PHE A 51 0.36 4.96 3.46
C PHE A 51 0.18 3.50 3.85
N TYR A 52 0.44 2.62 2.88
CA TYR A 52 0.22 1.19 3.00
C TYR A 52 1.33 0.40 2.33
N GLU A 53 1.64 -0.75 2.89
CA GLU A 53 2.41 -1.80 2.25
C GLU A 53 1.45 -2.87 1.73
N ILE A 54 1.64 -3.31 0.49
CA ILE A 54 0.91 -4.41 -0.13
C ILE A 54 1.92 -5.48 -0.51
N ASP A 55 1.69 -6.69 -0.04
CA ASP A 55 2.51 -7.84 -0.37
C ASP A 55 2.00 -8.46 -1.67
N GLY A 56 2.82 -8.36 -2.72
CA GLY A 56 2.65 -9.11 -3.95
C GLY A 56 3.29 -10.49 -3.86
N HIS A 57 3.49 -11.13 -5.01
CA HIS A 57 4.05 -12.48 -5.06
C HIS A 57 5.51 -12.52 -4.55
N SER A 58 6.37 -11.71 -5.17
CA SER A 58 7.79 -11.60 -4.80
C SER A 58 8.18 -10.17 -4.43
N THR A 59 7.30 -9.19 -4.68
CA THR A 59 7.58 -7.77 -4.49
C THR A 59 6.62 -7.20 -3.45
N THR A 60 7.13 -6.40 -2.51
CA THR A 60 6.30 -5.57 -1.65
C THR A 60 6.20 -4.17 -2.25
N TYR A 61 4.98 -3.66 -2.33
CA TYR A 61 4.64 -2.36 -2.88
C TYR A 61 4.27 -1.38 -1.77
N TYR A 62 4.97 -0.25 -1.71
CA TYR A 62 4.62 0.86 -0.82
C TYR A 62 3.81 1.90 -1.58
N ILE A 63 2.57 2.08 -1.14
CA ILE A 63 1.59 2.92 -1.82
C ILE A 63 1.03 3.99 -0.90
N PHE A 64 0.53 5.06 -1.51
CA PHE A 64 -0.31 6.04 -0.85
C PHE A 64 -1.70 6.01 -1.48
N LYS A 65 -2.73 5.89 -0.64
CA LYS A 65 -4.13 5.99 -1.06
C LYS A 65 -4.61 7.40 -0.80
N TYR A 66 -5.07 8.09 -1.85
CA TYR A 66 -5.65 9.41 -1.67
C TYR A 66 -6.95 9.32 -0.84
N PRO A 67 -7.30 10.33 -0.04
CA PRO A 67 -8.50 10.31 0.81
C PRO A 67 -9.81 10.08 0.06
N THR A 68 -9.85 10.43 -1.23
CA THR A 68 -11.00 10.21 -2.12
C THR A 68 -11.16 8.75 -2.54
N GLY A 69 -10.14 7.90 -2.35
CA GLY A 69 -10.13 6.49 -2.73
C GLY A 69 -10.05 6.24 -4.24
N THR A 70 -10.12 7.28 -5.07
CA THR A 70 -10.15 7.16 -6.54
C THR A 70 -8.76 6.95 -7.14
N LYS A 71 -7.72 7.35 -6.41
CA LYS A 71 -6.33 7.32 -6.87
C LYS A 71 -5.44 6.58 -5.89
N VAL A 72 -4.47 5.86 -6.43
CA VAL A 72 -3.41 5.21 -5.68
C VAL A 72 -2.08 5.60 -6.30
N LEU A 73 -1.14 6.01 -5.47
CA LEU A 73 0.20 6.39 -5.86
C LEU A 73 1.17 5.27 -5.47
N LEU A 74 1.91 4.73 -6.42
CA LEU A 74 3.01 3.82 -6.14
C LEU A 74 4.28 4.63 -5.84
N LEU A 75 4.81 4.49 -4.63
CA LEU A 75 6.01 5.21 -4.20
C LEU A 75 7.28 4.37 -4.34
N ALA A 76 7.21 3.09 -4.02
CA ALA A 76 8.34 2.19 -4.08
C ALA A 76 7.89 0.73 -4.22
N ALA A 77 8.77 -0.07 -4.79
CA ALA A 77 8.66 -1.52 -4.88
C ALA A 77 10.02 -2.13 -4.51
N TRP A 78 10.03 -3.16 -3.68
CA TRP A 78 11.24 -3.92 -3.36
C TRP A 78 10.94 -5.42 -3.31
N ASP A 79 11.94 -6.20 -3.67
CA ASP A 79 11.86 -7.65 -3.64
C ASP A 79 11.91 -8.14 -2.18
N ARG A 80 10.99 -9.04 -1.83
CA ARG A 80 10.88 -9.63 -0.50
C ARG A 80 12.02 -10.60 -0.20
N GLU A 81 12.54 -11.28 -1.22
CA GLU A 81 13.62 -12.25 -1.05
C GLU A 81 15.00 -11.58 -1.04
N SER A 82 15.14 -10.46 -1.75
CA SER A 82 16.41 -9.76 -1.90
C SER A 82 16.65 -8.64 -0.89
N ASP A 83 15.72 -8.36 0.04
CA ASP A 83 15.85 -7.29 1.03
C ASP A 83 16.25 -7.83 2.43
N PRO A 84 17.56 -7.92 2.74
CA PRO A 84 18.04 -8.31 4.07
C PRO A 84 17.75 -7.23 5.14
N VAL A 85 17.41 -6.00 4.76
CA VAL A 85 17.14 -4.91 5.72
C VAL A 85 15.77 -5.10 6.36
N ALA A 86 14.77 -5.58 5.60
CA ALA A 86 13.47 -5.95 6.16
C ALA A 86 13.56 -7.06 7.22
N ALA A 87 14.46 -8.04 7.02
CA ALA A 87 14.73 -9.10 7.99
C ALA A 87 15.48 -8.59 9.25
N LEU A 88 16.38 -7.62 9.09
CA LEU A 88 17.20 -7.10 10.19
C LEU A 88 16.43 -6.17 11.14
N VAL A 89 15.38 -5.47 10.69
CA VAL A 89 14.58 -4.57 11.55
C VAL A 89 13.65 -5.35 12.51
N ALA A 90 13.30 -6.60 12.21
CA ALA A 90 12.46 -7.42 13.08
C ALA A 90 13.17 -7.90 14.37
N CYS A 91 14.50 -7.78 14.47
CA CYS A 91 15.29 -8.36 15.57
C CYS A 91 15.84 -7.36 16.60
N SER A 92 15.48 -6.07 16.52
CA SER A 92 16.01 -5.07 17.46
C SER A 92 14.93 -4.58 18.42
N CYS A 93 14.69 -5.34 19.49
CA CYS A 93 14.42 -4.87 20.87
C CYS A 93 13.97 -6.05 21.76
N PRO A 94 14.87 -6.72 22.51
CA PRO A 94 14.49 -7.20 23.82
C PRO A 94 14.44 -5.95 24.72
N ALA A 95 13.24 -5.54 25.14
CA ALA A 95 13.11 -4.60 26.24
C ALA A 95 13.74 -5.28 27.48
N ALA A 96 14.85 -4.72 27.97
CA ALA A 96 15.45 -5.04 29.25
C ALA A 96 14.91 -4.09 30.32
#